data_AF-A0A966MJZ3-F1
#
_entry.id   AF-A0A966MJZ3-F1
#
_cell.length_a   1.000
_cell.length_b   1.000
_cell.length_c   1.000
_cell.angle_alpha   90.00
_cell.angle_beta   90.00
_cell.angle_gamma   90.00
#
_symmetry.space_group_name_H-M   'P 1'
#
loop_
_entity.id
_entity.type
_entity.pdbx_description
1 polymer ?
#
loop_
_entity_poly.entity_id
_entity_poly.type
_entity_poly.pdbx_seq_one_letter_code
_entity_poly.pdbx_strand_id
1 'polypeptide(L)' 'MSLSGKNIRINGERLWDSLMDMAEIGPGVAGGNNRQTLTDDDAKGRELFQKWCVSAGCSMGVDSMGNMFA' A
#
# COMPACT_ATOMS: atom_id res chain seq x y z
N MET A 1 4.94 24.11 15.57
CA MET A 1 6.41 24.09 15.43
C MET A 1 6.71 23.92 13.94
N SER A 2 7.22 24.96 13.27
CA SER A 2 7.50 24.91 11.82
C SER A 2 8.71 24.01 11.55
N LEU A 3 8.57 23.08 10.59
CA LEU A 3 9.61 22.14 10.16
C LEU A 3 10.54 22.72 9.07
N SER A 4 10.47 24.04 8.82
CA SER A 4 11.33 24.71 7.83
C SER A 4 12.81 24.52 8.18
N GLY A 5 13.51 23.68 7.42
CA GLY A 5 14.96 23.45 7.53
C GLY A 5 15.38 22.09 8.09
N LYS A 6 14.48 21.15 8.40
CA LYS A 6 14.88 19.80 8.83
C LYS A 6 15.01 18.85 7.64
N ASN A 7 16.14 18.14 7.56
CA ASN A 7 16.35 17.04 6.62
C ASN A 7 15.52 15.81 7.08
N ILE A 8 14.21 15.87 6.87
CA ILE A 8 13.28 14.77 7.20
C ILE A 8 13.59 13.60 6.28
N ARG A 9 13.88 12.44 6.87
CA ARG A 9 14.13 11.19 6.16
C ARG A 9 12.98 10.22 6.39
N ILE A 10 12.69 9.39 5.39
CA ILE A 10 11.80 8.24 5.55
C ILE A 10 12.53 7.11 6.28
N ASN A 11 11.78 6.14 6.81
CA ASN A 11 12.32 4.85 7.21
C ASN A 11 12.33 3.91 5.98
N GLY A 12 13.52 3.64 5.44
CA GLY A 12 13.69 2.81 4.23
C GLY A 12 13.47 1.32 4.48
N GLU A 13 13.86 0.81 5.65
CA GLU A 13 13.62 -0.59 6.04
C GLU A 13 12.12 -0.88 6.13
N ARG A 14 11.37 -0.01 6.82
CA ARG A 14 9.90 -0.11 6.89
C ARG A 14 9.24 -0.07 5.52
N LEU A 15 9.76 0.73 4.58
CA LEU A 15 9.24 0.75 3.21
C LEU A 15 9.51 -0.58 2.51
N TRP A 16 10.73 -1.11 2.65
CA TRP A 16 11.10 -2.39 2.06
C TRP A 16 10.23 -3.53 2.59
N ASP A 17 9.98 -3.59 3.90
CA ASP A 17 9.08 -4.57 4.51
C ASP A 17 7.68 -4.49 3.90
N SER A 18 7.11 -3.27 3.78
CA SER A 18 5.79 -3.09 3.18
C SER A 18 5.72 -3.51 1.69
N LEU A 19 6.82 -3.37 0.94
CA LEU A 19 6.90 -3.87 -0.43
C LEU A 19 6.88 -5.40 -0.46
N MET A 20 7.60 -6.04 0.47
CA MET A 20 7.63 -7.51 0.58
C MET A 20 6.27 -8.06 1.03
N ASP A 21 5.63 -7.47 2.03
CA ASP A 21 4.29 -7.85 2.50
C ASP A 21 3.25 -7.78 1.37
N MET A 22 3.26 -6.69 0.57
CA MET A 22 2.37 -6.55 -0.58
C MET A 22 2.67 -7.59 -1.68
N ALA A 23 3.95 -7.97 -1.85
CA ALA A 23 4.37 -8.94 -2.86
C ALA A 23 3.90 -10.37 -2.57
N GLU A 24 3.58 -10.71 -1.32
CA GLU A 24 3.02 -12.01 -0.95
C GLU A 24 1.63 -12.25 -1.55
N ILE A 25 0.90 -11.18 -1.86
CA ILE A 25 -0.43 -11.27 -2.45
C ILE A 25 -0.27 -11.36 -3.98
N GLY A 26 -0.89 -12.35 -4.63
CA GLY A 26 -0.82 -12.55 -6.08
C GLY A 26 0.62 -12.75 -6.61
N PRO A 27 1.42 -13.69 -6.06
CA PRO A 27 2.77 -13.93 -6.55
C PRO A 27 2.74 -14.57 -7.94
N GLY A 28 3.66 -14.15 -8.80
CA GLY A 28 3.91 -14.79 -10.09
C GLY A 28 4.71 -16.07 -9.94
N VAL A 29 4.55 -17.00 -10.88
CA VAL A 29 5.21 -18.33 -10.86
C VAL A 29 6.75 -18.25 -10.75
N ALA A 30 7.36 -17.20 -11.31
CA ALA A 30 8.81 -16.99 -11.29
C ALA A 30 9.28 -15.94 -10.25
N GLY A 31 8.47 -15.66 -9.21
CA GLY A 31 8.79 -14.65 -8.20
C GLY A 31 8.45 -13.21 -8.59
N GLY A 32 7.59 -13.04 -9.61
CA GLY A 32 7.05 -11.73 -10.02
C GLY A 32 5.73 -11.40 -9.33
N ASN A 33 4.94 -10.51 -9.94
CA ASN A 33 3.60 -10.17 -9.49
C ASN A 33 2.57 -10.57 -10.56
N ASN A 34 1.47 -11.21 -10.15
CA ASN A 34 0.34 -11.56 -11.01
C ASN A 34 -1.00 -11.09 -10.40
N ARG A 35 -1.03 -9.89 -9.84
CA ARG A 35 -2.22 -9.25 -9.29
C ARG A 35 -2.98 -8.48 -10.37
N GLN A 36 -3.78 -9.18 -11.16
CA GLN A 36 -4.59 -8.56 -12.20
C GLN A 36 -5.72 -7.73 -11.58
N THR A 37 -6.06 -6.59 -12.19
CA THR A 37 -7.11 -5.69 -11.67
C THR A 37 -8.45 -6.40 -11.50
N LEU A 38 -9.17 -6.09 -10.43
CA LEU A 38 -10.50 -6.62 -10.10
C LEU A 38 -10.58 -8.14 -9.85
N THR A 39 -9.43 -8.79 -9.60
CA THR A 39 -9.39 -10.17 -9.07
C THR A 39 -9.42 -10.19 -7.54
N ASP A 40 -9.62 -11.36 -6.94
CA ASP A 40 -9.56 -11.52 -5.48
C ASP A 40 -8.21 -11.09 -4.89
N ASP A 41 -7.12 -11.29 -5.62
CA ASP A 41 -5.80 -10.86 -5.16
C ASP A 41 -5.59 -9.35 -5.29
N ASP A 42 -6.27 -8.67 -6.22
CA ASP A 42 -6.36 -7.21 -6.23
C ASP A 42 -7.16 -6.71 -5.03
N ALA A 43 -8.31 -7.33 -4.74
CA ALA A 43 -9.13 -7.00 -3.56
C ALA A 43 -8.34 -7.15 -2.25
N LYS A 44 -7.59 -8.25 -2.08
CA LYS A 44 -6.73 -8.46 -0.90
C LYS A 44 -5.61 -7.42 -0.78
N GLY A 45 -4.97 -7.06 -1.90
CA GLY A 45 -3.93 -6.02 -1.92
C GLY A 45 -4.49 -4.66 -1.51
N ARG A 46 -5.68 -4.32 -2.01
CA ARG A 46 -6.41 -3.10 -1.66
C ARG A 46 -6.82 -3.08 -0.19
N GLU A 47 -7.30 -4.20 0.35
CA GLU A 47 -7.63 -4.32 1.78
C GLU A 47 -6.38 -4.15 2.67
N LEU A 48 -5.24 -4.73 2.28
CA LEU A 48 -3.97 -4.56 2.99
C LEU A 48 -3.54 -3.09 3.02
N PHE A 49 -3.58 -2.42 1.86
CA PHE A 49 -3.29 -0.99 1.78
C PHE A 49 -4.23 -0.16 2.65
N GLN A 50 -5.53 -0.44 2.61
CA GLN A 50 -6.53 0.23 3.45
C GLN A 50 -6.19 0.11 4.94
N LYS A 51 -5.81 -1.10 5.40
CA LYS A 51 -5.42 -1.35 6.80
C LYS A 51 -4.22 -0.51 7.22
N TRP A 52 -3.19 -0.42 6.38
CA TRP A 52 -2.01 0.40 6.66
C TRP A 52 -2.36 1.89 6.77
N CYS A 53 -3.15 2.41 5.83
CA CYS A 53 -3.58 3.80 5.84
C CYS A 53 -4.42 4.13 7.09
N VAL A 54 -5.42 3.31 7.42
CA VAL A 54 -6.23 3.50 8.64
C VAL A 54 -5.35 3.45 9.90
N SER A 55 -4.41 2.51 9.97
CA SER A 55 -3.46 2.40 11.09
C SER A 55 -2.53 3.61 11.22
N ALA A 56 -2.22 4.27 10.10
CA ALA A 56 -1.47 5.51 10.04
C ALA A 56 -2.32 6.77 10.36
N GLY A 57 -3.62 6.61 10.60
CA GLY A 57 -4.55 7.70 10.92
C GLY A 57 -5.21 8.36 9.70
N CYS A 58 -5.10 7.77 8.51
CA CYS A 58 -5.79 8.24 7.31
C CYS A 58 -7.28 7.86 7.32
N SER A 59 -8.09 8.66 6.62
CA SER A 59 -9.48 8.33 6.26
C SER A 59 -9.52 7.78 4.84
N MET A 60 -10.23 6.67 4.65
CA MET A 60 -10.29 6.02 3.34
C MET A 60 -11.50 6.48 2.53
N GLY A 61 -11.30 6.66 1.22
CA GLY A 61 -12.35 6.94 0.24
C GLY A 61 -12.19 6.08 -1.01
N VAL A 62 -13.30 5.72 -1.64
CA VAL A 62 -13.32 5.02 -2.93
C VAL A 62 -14.32 5.71 -3.85
N ASP A 63 -13.91 6.05 -5.07
CA ASP A 63 -14.81 6.64 -6.06
C ASP A 63 -15.60 5.57 -6.85
N SER A 64 -16.49 6.02 -7.74
CA SER A 64 -17.31 5.12 -8.57
C SER A 64 -16.51 4.24 -9.54
N MET A 65 -15.25 4.60 -9.82
CA MET A 65 -14.36 3.86 -10.71
C MET A 65 -13.44 2.90 -9.95
N GLY A 66 -13.52 2.85 -8.61
CA GLY A 66 -12.70 1.99 -7.77
C GLY A 66 -11.31 2.57 -7.45
N ASN A 67 -11.08 3.87 -7.67
CA ASN A 67 -9.85 4.52 -7.22
C ASN A 67 -9.91 4.73 -5.70
N MET A 68 -8.82 4.42 -5.00
CA MET A 68 -8.71 4.56 -3.55
C MET A 68 -7.94 5.84 -3.19
N PHE A 69 -8.44 6.55 -2.18
CA PHE A 69 -7.83 7.74 -1.60
C PHE A 69 -7.63 7.51 -0.10
N ALA A 70 -6.50 7.97 0.43
CA ALA A 70 -6.10 7.87 1.84
C ALA A 70 -5.50 9.20 2.32
#